data_AF-A0A9E1Y7I9-F1
#
_entry.id   AF-A0A9E1Y7I9-F1
#
_cell.length_a   1.000
_cell.length_b   1.000
_cell.length_c   1.000
_cell.angle_alpha   90.00
_cell.angle_beta   90.00
_cell.angle_gamma   90.00
#
_symmetry.space_group_name_H-M   'P 1'
#
loop_
_entity.id
_entity.type
_entity.pdbx_description
1 polymer ?
#
loop_
_entity_poly.entity_id
_entity_poly.type
_entity_poly.pdbx_seq_one_letter_code
_entity_poly.pdbx_strand_id
1 'polypeptide(L)' 'DLSHGSIILRELQLPAITNAKGIMRNIKTGDIVSLIATEGVLLKE' A
#
# COMPACT_ATOMS: atom_id res chain seq x y z
N ASP A 1 -8.11 -1.73 7.95
CA ASP A 1 -7.45 -1.49 9.24
C ASP A 1 -7.83 -0.09 9.74
N LEU A 2 -7.68 0.21 11.04
CA LEU A 2 -7.96 1.53 11.63
C LEU A 2 -6.72 2.15 12.31
N SER A 3 -5.52 1.78 11.84
CA SER A 3 -4.27 2.42 12.25
C SER A 3 -4.25 3.89 11.89
N HIS A 4 -3.42 4.64 12.61
CA HIS A 4 -3.18 6.06 12.35
C HIS A 4 -2.87 6.35 10.88
N GLY A 5 -1.97 5.57 10.25
CA GLY A 5 -1.66 5.74 8.83
C GLY A 5 -2.85 5.52 7.91
N SER A 6 -3.69 4.50 8.17
CA SER A 6 -4.87 4.23 7.35
C SER A 6 -5.93 5.33 7.41
N ILE A 7 -6.05 6.02 8.55
CA ILE A 7 -6.97 7.15 8.73
C ILE A 7 -6.47 8.35 7.92
N ILE A 8 -5.21 8.74 8.09
CA ILE A 8 -4.61 9.87 7.38
C ILE A 8 -4.67 9.68 5.86
N LEU A 9 -4.31 8.48 5.36
CA LEU A 9 -4.36 8.18 3.94
C LEU A 9 -5.78 8.29 3.36
N ARG A 10 -6.81 7.94 4.15
CA ARG A 10 -8.21 8.08 3.76
C ARG A 10 -8.67 9.53 3.73
N GLU A 11 -8.26 10.35 4.70
CA GLU A 11 -8.54 11.80 4.73
C GLU A 11 -7.91 12.52 3.54
N LEU A 12 -6.69 12.12 3.17
CA LEU A 12 -5.97 12.65 2.00
C LEU A 12 -6.46 12.09 0.67
N GLN A 13 -7.42 11.17 0.67
CA GLN A 13 -7.93 10.48 -0.53
C GLN A 13 -6.83 9.80 -1.36
N LEU A 14 -5.77 9.33 -0.69
CA LEU A 14 -4.66 8.64 -1.35
C LEU A 14 -4.91 7.13 -1.41
N PRO A 15 -4.66 6.48 -2.55
CA PRO A 15 -4.78 5.03 -2.66
C PRO A 15 -3.69 4.36 -1.81
N ALA A 16 -4.09 3.44 -0.93
CA ALA A 16 -3.16 2.74 -0.07
C ALA A 16 -3.62 1.32 0.28
N ILE A 17 -2.64 0.43 0.44
CA ILE A 17 -2.82 -0.91 0.99
C ILE A 17 -2.10 -0.94 2.34
N THR A 18 -2.82 -1.31 3.39
CA THR A 18 -2.28 -1.43 4.75
C THR A 18 -2.26 -2.89 5.19
N ASN A 19 -1.49 -3.21 6.23
CA ASN A 19 -1.35 -4.57 6.75
C ASN A 19 -0.82 -5.59 5.71
N ALA A 20 0.01 -5.14 4.76
CA ALA A 20 0.65 -6.01 3.77
C ALA A 20 1.78 -6.84 4.41
N LYS A 21 1.48 -8.10 4.75
CA LYS A 21 2.41 -8.99 5.46
C LYS A 21 3.66 -9.27 4.62
N GLY A 22 4.83 -9.03 5.19
CA GLY A 22 6.12 -9.34 4.56
C GLY A 22 6.53 -8.42 3.41
N ILE A 23 5.82 -7.32 3.17
CA ILE A 23 6.05 -6.45 2.01
C ILE A 23 7.48 -5.90 1.94
N MET A 24 8.06 -5.53 3.08
CA MET A 24 9.42 -4.97 3.17
C MET A 24 10.53 -5.95 2.75
N ARG A 25 10.23 -7.24 2.65
CA ARG A 25 11.19 -8.24 2.14
C ARG A 25 11.12 -8.37 0.62
N ASN A 26 9.95 -8.12 0.03
CA ASN A 26 9.65 -8.37 -1.38
C ASN A 26 9.80 -7.13 -2.27
N ILE A 27 9.61 -5.93 -1.69
CA ILE A 27 9.78 -4.65 -2.37
C ILE A 27 11.07 -3.98 -1.88
N LYS A 28 11.85 -3.46 -2.83
CA LYS A 28 13.07 -2.71 -2.60
C LYS A 28 12.86 -1.27 -3.03
N THR A 29 13.59 -0.37 -2.38
CA THR A 29 13.64 1.04 -2.79
C THR A 29 14.06 1.15 -4.25
N GLY A 30 13.29 1.87 -5.04
CA GLY A 30 13.50 2.03 -6.47
C GLY A 30 12.68 1.10 -7.35
N ASP A 31 12.01 0.08 -6.80
CA ASP A 31 11.07 -0.74 -7.56
C ASP A 31 9.90 0.11 -8.09
N ILE A 32 9.59 -0.04 -9.37
CA ILE A 32 8.37 0.52 -9.96
C ILE A 32 7.22 -0.44 -9.61
N VAL A 33 6.15 0.11 -9.04
CA VAL A 33 4.99 -0.66 -8.59
C VAL A 33 3.69 0.05 -8.98
N SER A 34 2.68 -0.76 -9.28
CA SER A 34 1.31 -0.31 -9.49
C SER A 34 0.41 -0.83 -8.37
N LEU A 35 -0.56 -0.04 -7.94
CA LEU A 35 -1.50 -0.41 -6.88
C LEU A 35 -2.95 -0.36 -7.38
N ILE A 36 -3.71 -1.41 -7.04
CA ILE A 36 -5.18 -1.45 -7.12
C ILE A 36 -5.71 -1.44 -5.69
N ALA A 37 -5.84 -0.26 -5.11
CA ALA A 37 -6.13 -0.09 -3.67
C ALA A 37 -7.53 -0.60 -3.27
N THR A 38 -8.50 -0.61 -4.19
CA THR A 38 -9.86 -1.12 -3.97
C THR A 38 -9.90 -2.64 -3.76
N GLU A 39 -8.95 -3.36 -4.37
CA GLU A 39 -8.86 -4.83 -4.32
C GLU A 39 -7.73 -5.31 -3.40
N GLY A 40 -6.89 -4.40 -2.91
CA GLY A 40 -5.74 -4.75 -2.09
C GLY A 40 -4.60 -5.39 -2.88
N VAL A 41 -4.50 -5.14 -4.18
CA VAL A 41 -3.51 -5.76 -5.08
C VAL A 41 -2.35 -4.82 -5.35
N LEU A 42 -1.13 -5.34 -5.24
CA LEU A 42 0.11 -4.68 -5.65
C LEU A 42 0.72 -5.48 -6.81
N LEU A 43 1.07 -4.78 -7.88
CA LEU A 43 1.74 -5.32 -9.05
C LEU A 43 3.16 -4.73 -9.09
N LYS A 44 4.16 -5.60 -9.20
CA LYS A 44 5.56 -5.22 -9.36
C LYS A 44 5.98 -5.51 -10.80
N GLU A 45 6.61 -4.55 -11.45
CA GLU A 45 7.21 -4.72 -12.79
C GLU A 45 8.60 -5.38 -12.72
#